data_AF-A0A1J6ITH4-F1
#
_entry.id   AF-A0A1J6ITH4-F1
#
_cell.length_a   1.000
_cell.length_b   1.000
_cell.length_c   1.000
_cell.angle_alpha   90.00
_cell.angle_beta   90.00
_cell.angle_gamma   90.00
#
_symmetry.space_group_name_H-M   'P 1'
#
loop_
_entity.id
_entity.type
_entity.pdbx_description
1 polymer ?
#
loop_
_entity_poly.entity_id
_entity_poly.type
_entity_poly.pdbx_seq_one_letter_code
_entity_poly.pdbx_strand_id
1 'polypeptide(L)'
;EGIESRLNRPRRVNDEPNLNEASEMSSIFPPQGKPVGGSSTFPLTPLVKTQAHRYVLFNCAAVKPFIDEFRDYIRKSTRGRRPSASDLERRVNREFPDWFPKRIMNPEIADTISTDLKYLAQGPAPDARRFSAYNINGFKFRVLSRDQGLKTQNSGVFLTSNTSCVASSADRSARQAD
;
A
#
# COMPACT_ATOMS: atom_id res chain seq x y z
N GLU A 1 1.89 -43.62 -7.25
CA GLU A 1 1.29 -42.34 -7.68
C GLU A 1 -0.09 -42.22 -7.05
N GLY A 2 -0.43 -41.05 -6.50
CA GLY A 2 -1.67 -40.85 -5.74
C GLY A 2 -2.87 -40.61 -6.67
N ILE A 3 -4.00 -41.25 -6.37
CA ILE A 3 -5.25 -41.06 -7.10
C ILE A 3 -5.77 -39.63 -6.87
N GLU A 4 -6.11 -38.94 -7.95
CA GLU A 4 -6.68 -37.59 -7.88
C GLU A 4 -8.07 -37.64 -7.21
N SER A 5 -8.18 -37.04 -6.03
CA SER A 5 -9.45 -36.93 -5.29
C SER A 5 -10.00 -35.51 -5.37
N ARG A 6 -11.28 -35.31 -5.03
CA ARG A 6 -11.89 -33.97 -4.90
C ARG A 6 -11.14 -33.08 -3.91
N LEU A 7 -10.40 -33.66 -2.96
CA LEU A 7 -9.60 -32.93 -1.96
C LEU A 7 -8.25 -32.47 -2.51
N ASN A 8 -7.72 -33.17 -3.52
CA ASN A 8 -6.41 -32.87 -4.11
C ASN A 8 -6.52 -31.99 -5.37
N ARG A 9 -7.74 -31.69 -5.84
CA ARG A 9 -7.97 -30.82 -6.99
C ARG A 9 -7.79 -29.35 -6.61
N PRO A 10 -7.02 -28.57 -7.40
CA PRO A 10 -6.96 -27.13 -7.24
C PRO A 10 -8.36 -26.52 -7.25
N ARG A 11 -8.61 -25.57 -6.34
CA ARG A 11 -9.86 -24.81 -6.33
C ARG A 11 -10.08 -24.15 -7.69
N ARG A 12 -11.35 -23.97 -8.09
CA ARG A 12 -11.71 -23.28 -9.35
C ARG A 12 -11.06 -21.90 -9.47
N VAL A 13 -10.87 -21.23 -8.34
CA VAL A 13 -10.05 -20.03 -8.20
C VAL A 13 -8.84 -20.44 -7.37
N ASN A 14 -7.69 -20.61 -8.02
CA ASN A 14 -6.43 -20.91 -7.35
C ASN A 14 -5.76 -19.60 -6.96
N ASP A 15 -5.84 -19.27 -5.67
CA ASP A 15 -5.23 -18.11 -5.02
C ASP A 15 -3.99 -18.47 -4.19
N GLU A 16 -3.56 -19.74 -4.20
CA GLU A 16 -2.34 -20.15 -3.52
C GLU A 16 -1.12 -19.45 -4.13
N PRO A 17 -0.32 -18.74 -3.31
CA PRO A 17 0.86 -18.04 -3.79
C PRO A 17 1.89 -19.03 -4.36
N ASN A 18 2.69 -18.58 -5.33
CA ASN A 18 3.74 -19.41 -5.90
C ASN A 18 4.84 -19.66 -4.86
N LEU A 19 4.87 -20.86 -4.27
CA LEU A 19 5.85 -21.26 -3.26
C LEU A 19 7.31 -21.24 -3.76
N ASN A 20 7.54 -21.23 -5.08
CA ASN A 20 8.89 -21.16 -5.66
C ASN A 20 9.56 -19.78 -5.52
N GLU A 21 8.82 -18.73 -5.11
CA GLU A 21 9.35 -17.39 -4.81
C GLU A 21 9.52 -17.15 -3.29
N ALA A 22 9.49 -18.20 -2.48
CA ALA A 22 9.40 -18.10 -1.03
C ALA A 22 10.64 -17.55 -0.29
N SER A 23 11.81 -17.54 -0.93
CA SER A 23 13.09 -17.28 -0.24
C SER A 23 13.31 -15.82 0.16
N GLU A 24 12.50 -14.87 -0.31
CA GLU A 24 12.62 -13.43 0.01
C GLU A 24 11.25 -12.77 0.27
N MET A 25 10.31 -13.50 0.85
CA MET A 25 9.00 -12.93 1.14
C MET A 25 9.11 -11.88 2.24
N SER A 26 8.65 -10.67 1.93
CA SER A 26 8.53 -9.58 2.90
C SER A 26 7.65 -10.00 4.06
N SER A 27 8.14 -9.81 5.29
CA SER A 27 7.38 -10.10 6.51
C SER A 27 6.25 -9.10 6.75
N ILE A 28 6.42 -7.86 6.26
CA ILE A 28 5.43 -6.79 6.40
C ILE A 28 4.39 -6.80 5.27
N PHE A 29 4.73 -7.35 4.10
CA PHE A 29 3.83 -7.51 2.96
C PHE A 29 3.91 -8.94 2.40
N PRO A 30 3.39 -9.94 3.14
CA PRO A 30 3.39 -11.31 2.66
C PRO A 30 2.61 -11.40 1.35
N PRO A 31 3.08 -12.15 0.34
CA PRO A 31 2.33 -12.36 -0.89
C PRO A 31 0.94 -12.92 -0.59
N GLN A 32 -0.09 -12.22 -1.07
CA GLN A 32 -1.48 -12.65 -0.92
C GLN A 32 -2.08 -12.87 -2.30
N GLY A 33 -2.66 -14.04 -2.53
CA GLY A 33 -3.27 -14.36 -3.82
C GLY A 33 -2.25 -14.64 -4.93
N LYS A 34 -2.75 -14.67 -6.17
CA LYS A 34 -2.00 -15.07 -7.34
C LYS A 34 -2.44 -14.31 -8.60
N PRO A 35 -1.51 -13.70 -9.36
CA PRO A 35 -1.84 -13.13 -10.66
C PRO A 35 -2.18 -14.21 -11.69
N VAL A 36 -3.04 -13.87 -12.66
CA VAL A 36 -3.43 -14.79 -13.74
C VAL A 36 -2.94 -14.27 -15.09
N GLY A 37 -2.25 -15.13 -15.83
CA GLY A 37 -1.66 -14.81 -17.13
C GLY A 37 -0.33 -14.07 -17.01
N GLY A 38 0.16 -13.56 -18.14
CA GLY A 38 1.38 -12.75 -18.18
C GLY A 38 1.20 -11.36 -17.57
N SER A 39 2.29 -10.78 -17.10
CA SER A 39 2.37 -9.36 -16.74
C SER A 39 2.86 -8.51 -17.90
N SER A 40 2.43 -7.25 -17.96
CA SER A 40 3.19 -6.21 -18.66
C SER A 40 3.67 -5.15 -17.67
N THR A 41 4.79 -4.52 -17.98
CA THR A 41 5.35 -3.43 -17.18
C THR A 41 4.93 -2.08 -17.76
N PHE A 42 4.81 -1.09 -16.89
CA PHE A 42 4.55 0.30 -17.29
C PHE A 42 5.19 1.26 -16.28
N PRO A 43 5.66 2.43 -16.74
CA PRO A 43 6.28 3.41 -15.84
C PRO A 43 5.22 4.09 -14.96
N LEU A 44 5.57 4.32 -13.70
CA LEU A 44 4.79 5.15 -12.79
C LEU A 44 5.17 6.62 -12.95
N THR A 45 4.18 7.49 -13.05
CA THR A 45 4.42 8.93 -12.97
C THR A 45 4.90 9.30 -11.56
N PRO A 46 5.69 10.38 -11.40
CA PRO A 46 6.13 10.83 -10.08
C PRO A 46 4.98 11.01 -9.09
N LEU A 47 3.85 11.55 -9.56
CA LEU A 47 2.65 11.75 -8.74
C LEU A 47 2.08 10.42 -8.22
N VAL A 48 1.86 9.45 -9.11
CA VAL A 48 1.34 8.12 -8.72
C VAL A 48 2.32 7.41 -7.79
N LYS A 49 3.62 7.55 -8.06
CA LYS A 49 4.69 7.01 -7.21
C LYS A 49 4.61 7.56 -5.79
N THR A 50 4.52 8.88 -5.64
CA THR A 50 4.40 9.55 -4.34
C THR A 50 3.09 9.17 -3.63
N GLN A 51 1.97 9.11 -4.35
CA GLN A 51 0.67 8.74 -3.77
C GLN A 51 0.67 7.29 -3.26
N ALA A 52 1.17 6.35 -4.08
CA ALA A 52 1.28 4.94 -3.71
C ALA A 52 2.20 4.75 -2.49
N HIS A 53 3.36 5.40 -2.48
CA HIS A 53 4.30 5.32 -1.36
C HIS A 53 3.69 5.86 -0.07
N ARG A 54 3.08 7.05 -0.11
CA ARG A 54 2.38 7.64 1.04
C ARG A 54 1.30 6.71 1.56
N TYR A 55 0.48 6.15 0.67
CA TYR A 55 -0.58 5.24 1.08
C TYR A 55 -0.02 4.05 1.86
N VAL A 56 1.03 3.40 1.35
CA VAL A 56 1.65 2.25 2.03
C VAL A 56 2.24 2.66 3.38
N LEU A 57 2.96 3.80 3.46
CA LEU A 57 3.53 4.27 4.71
C LEU A 57 2.48 4.51 5.80
N PHE A 58 1.35 5.14 5.46
CA PHE A 58 0.30 5.46 6.43
C PHE A 58 -0.61 4.29 6.80
N ASN A 59 -0.62 3.22 6.00
CA ASN A 59 -1.45 2.04 6.26
C ASN A 59 -0.64 0.80 6.68
N CYS A 60 0.68 0.92 6.82
CA CYS A 60 1.53 -0.17 7.28
C CYS A 60 1.65 -0.17 8.81
N ALA A 61 1.25 -1.25 9.45
CA ALA A 61 1.34 -1.40 10.91
C ALA A 61 2.77 -1.27 11.44
N ALA A 62 3.77 -1.77 10.69
CA ALA A 62 5.18 -1.67 11.06
C ALA A 62 5.73 -0.24 11.03
N VAL A 63 5.08 0.67 10.29
CA VAL A 63 5.48 2.08 10.18
C VAL A 63 4.85 2.95 11.27
N LYS A 64 3.76 2.49 11.89
CA LYS A 64 3.02 3.23 12.93
C LYS A 64 3.90 3.78 14.06
N PRO A 65 4.85 3.02 14.65
CA PRO A 65 5.72 3.56 15.71
C PRO A 65 6.54 4.78 15.25
N PHE A 66 6.98 4.80 13.99
CA PHE A 66 7.74 5.92 13.43
C PHE A 66 6.85 7.13 13.17
N ILE A 67 5.59 6.93 12.80
CA ILE A 67 4.63 8.03 12.66
C ILE A 67 4.40 8.68 14.03
N ASP A 68 4.25 7.87 15.08
CA ASP A 68 4.05 8.37 16.44
C ASP A 68 5.32 9.06 16.99
N GLU A 69 6.51 8.52 16.71
CA GLU A 69 7.79 9.19 16.98
C GLU A 69 7.85 10.56 16.28
N PHE A 70 7.44 10.64 15.01
CA PHE A 70 7.45 11.88 14.26
C PHE A 70 6.43 12.90 14.78
N ARG A 71 5.25 12.45 15.23
CA ARG A 71 4.28 13.31 15.91
C ARG A 71 4.87 13.93 17.17
N ASP A 72 5.62 13.16 17.94
CA ASP A 72 6.29 13.65 19.15
C ASP A 72 7.45 14.60 18.84
N TYR A 73 8.22 14.32 17.79
CA TYR A 73 9.23 15.24 17.27
C TYR A 73 8.60 16.60 16.90
N ILE A 74 7.48 16.60 16.18
CA ILE A 74 6.75 17.83 15.84
C ILE A 74 6.31 18.58 17.11
N ARG A 75 5.70 17.88 18.08
CA ARG A 75 5.23 18.49 19.34
C ARG A 75 6.38 19.14 20.12
N LYS A 76 7.53 18.47 20.22
CA LYS A 76 8.73 18.98 20.92
C LYS A 76 9.38 20.16 20.20
N SER A 77 9.39 20.17 18.87
CA SER A 77 9.98 21.25 18.07
C SER A 77 9.23 22.58 18.17
N THR A 78 7.96 22.55 18.60
CA THR A 78 7.12 23.74 18.65
C THR A 78 7.29 24.43 20.00
N ARG A 79 8.16 25.45 20.05
CA ARG A 79 8.58 26.22 21.25
C ARG A 79 7.40 26.88 21.98
N GLY A 80 6.67 26.13 22.80
CA GLY A 80 5.59 26.61 23.68
C GLY A 80 4.20 26.74 23.03
N ARG A 81 4.08 26.65 21.70
CA ARG A 81 2.78 26.62 21.00
C ARG A 81 2.41 25.19 20.63
N ARG A 82 1.44 24.57 21.32
CA ARG A 82 0.95 23.24 20.94
C ARG A 82 0.23 23.33 19.59
N PRO A 83 0.66 22.60 18.54
CA PRO A 83 -0.05 22.56 17.28
C PRO A 83 -1.48 22.04 17.48
N SER A 84 -2.44 22.55 16.72
CA SER A 84 -3.77 21.94 16.68
C SER A 84 -3.68 20.52 16.11
N ALA A 85 -4.67 19.67 16.38
CA ALA A 85 -4.71 18.32 15.82
C ALA A 85 -4.68 18.34 14.28
N SER A 86 -5.40 19.28 13.66
CA SER A 86 -5.40 19.48 12.21
C SER A 86 -4.03 19.90 11.67
N ASP A 87 -3.34 20.82 12.34
CA ASP A 87 -2.00 21.24 11.94
C ASP A 87 -0.98 20.12 12.07
N LEU A 88 -1.09 19.33 13.14
CA LEU A 88 -0.23 18.17 13.36
C LEU A 88 -0.40 17.15 12.24
N GLU A 89 -1.64 16.74 11.94
CA GLU A 89 -1.89 15.76 10.89
C GLU A 89 -1.51 16.29 9.50
N ARG A 90 -1.70 17.59 9.22
CA ARG A 90 -1.24 18.22 7.98
C ARG A 90 0.28 18.13 7.84
N ARG A 91 1.03 18.40 8.93
CA ARG A 91 2.49 18.30 8.93
C ARG A 91 2.95 16.86 8.80
N VAL A 92 2.33 15.92 9.51
CA VAL A 92 2.61 14.49 9.38
C VAL A 92 2.41 14.02 7.93
N ASN A 93 1.24 14.27 7.34
CA ASN A 93 0.94 13.88 5.96
C ASN A 93 1.91 14.48 4.93
N ARG A 94 2.42 15.68 5.18
CA ARG A 94 3.34 16.38 4.28
C ARG A 94 4.81 15.97 4.46
N GLU A 95 5.28 15.93 5.71
CA GLU A 95 6.71 15.89 6.05
C GLU A 95 7.19 14.48 6.42
N PHE A 96 6.29 13.59 6.86
CA PHE A 96 6.67 12.23 7.26
C PHE A 96 7.34 11.42 6.14
N PRO A 97 6.87 11.44 4.88
CA PRO A 97 7.50 10.68 3.80
C PRO A 97 8.96 11.05 3.55
N ASP A 98 9.34 12.32 3.80
CA ASP A 98 10.72 12.80 3.65
C ASP A 98 11.56 12.58 4.91
N TRP A 99 10.91 12.53 6.08
CA TRP A 99 11.56 12.28 7.36
C TRP A 99 11.86 10.80 7.59
N PHE A 100 10.93 9.92 7.21
CA PHE A 100 11.00 8.48 7.46
C PHE A 100 12.28 7.82 6.92
N PRO A 101 12.73 8.07 5.67
CA PRO A 101 13.97 7.48 5.16
C PRO A 101 15.20 7.96 5.93
N LYS A 102 15.23 9.24 6.35
CA LYS A 102 16.32 9.79 7.14
C LYS A 102 16.40 9.13 8.51
N ARG A 103 15.24 8.82 9.11
CA ARG A 103 15.18 8.10 10.38
C ARG A 103 15.70 6.67 10.22
N ILE A 104 15.20 5.94 9.22
CA ILE A 104 15.57 4.54 8.97
C ILE A 104 17.05 4.36 8.63
N MET A 105 17.66 5.34 7.96
CA MET A 105 19.08 5.33 7.59
C MET A 105 20.00 5.92 8.67
N ASN A 106 19.49 6.29 9.85
CA ASN A 106 20.32 6.78 10.95
C ASN A 106 21.16 5.62 11.52
N PRO A 107 22.52 5.72 11.55
CA PRO A 107 23.41 4.69 12.08
C PRO A 107 23.05 4.21 13.50
N GLU A 108 22.48 5.07 14.35
CA GLU A 108 22.10 4.72 15.71
C GLU A 108 21.06 3.60 15.80
N ILE A 109 20.21 3.47 14.77
CA ILE A 109 19.15 2.46 14.74
C ILE A 109 19.25 1.52 13.54
N ALA A 110 20.07 1.84 12.53
CA ALA A 110 20.14 1.13 11.25
C ALA A 110 20.34 -0.39 11.40
N ASP A 111 21.10 -0.83 12.40
CA ASP A 111 21.37 -2.26 12.65
C ASP A 111 20.21 -3.00 13.32
N THR A 112 19.29 -2.28 13.94
CA THR A 112 18.08 -2.85 14.59
C THR A 112 16.86 -2.85 13.66
N ILE A 113 16.91 -2.10 12.56
CA ILE A 113 15.81 -1.98 11.61
C ILE A 113 15.82 -3.14 10.62
N SER A 114 14.65 -3.76 10.42
CA SER A 114 14.45 -4.84 9.45
C SER A 114 14.73 -4.39 8.02
N THR A 115 15.22 -5.31 7.20
CA THR A 115 15.45 -5.08 5.77
C THR A 115 14.19 -4.60 5.04
N ASP A 116 13.02 -5.13 5.43
CA ASP A 116 11.71 -4.72 4.91
C ASP A 116 11.44 -3.22 5.10
N LEU A 117 11.72 -2.66 6.29
CA LEU A 117 11.54 -1.23 6.55
C LEU A 117 12.57 -0.38 5.77
N LYS A 118 13.78 -0.90 5.55
CA LYS A 118 14.79 -0.25 4.71
C LYS A 118 14.33 -0.16 3.26
N TYR A 119 13.76 -1.22 2.69
CA TYR A 119 13.17 -1.18 1.35
C TYR A 119 11.95 -0.26 1.29
N LEU A 120 11.09 -0.30 2.29
CA LEU A 120 9.92 0.59 2.35
C LEU A 120 10.32 2.07 2.40
N ALA A 121 11.42 2.41 3.06
CA ALA A 121 11.97 3.76 3.11
C ALA A 121 12.48 4.26 1.73
N GLN A 122 12.97 3.37 0.87
CA GLN A 122 13.43 3.73 -0.48
C GLN A 122 12.28 4.07 -1.45
N GLY A 123 11.07 3.63 -1.11
CA GLY A 123 9.88 3.83 -1.94
C GLY A 123 9.79 2.83 -3.10
N PRO A 124 8.72 2.93 -3.91
CA PRO A 124 8.42 1.94 -4.94
C PRO A 124 9.42 2.00 -6.11
N ALA A 125 9.48 0.90 -6.87
CA ALA A 125 10.17 0.84 -8.14
C ALA A 125 9.63 1.89 -9.14
N PRO A 126 10.43 2.32 -10.13
CA PRO A 126 9.97 3.25 -11.16
C PRO A 126 8.87 2.65 -12.04
N ASP A 127 8.89 1.34 -12.25
CA ASP A 127 7.93 0.62 -13.09
C ASP A 127 7.03 -0.28 -12.23
N ALA A 128 5.77 -0.37 -12.62
CA ALA A 128 4.80 -1.27 -12.03
C ALA A 128 4.43 -2.41 -12.99
N ARG A 129 4.09 -3.57 -12.43
CA ARG A 129 3.52 -4.69 -13.18
C ARG A 129 2.01 -4.57 -13.20
N ARG A 130 1.39 -4.80 -14.34
CA ARG A 130 -0.06 -4.94 -14.48
C ARG A 130 -0.44 -6.35 -14.90
N PHE A 131 -1.59 -6.80 -14.43
CA PHE A 131 -2.16 -8.10 -14.73
C PHE A 131 -3.60 -7.94 -15.22
N SER A 132 -4.07 -8.91 -16.00
CA SER A 132 -5.43 -8.89 -16.53
C SER A 132 -6.47 -9.47 -15.55
N ALA A 133 -6.00 -10.28 -14.61
CA ALA A 133 -6.81 -10.85 -13.54
C ALA A 133 -5.94 -11.21 -12.32
N TYR A 134 -6.57 -11.25 -11.15
CA TYR A 134 -5.92 -11.59 -9.89
C TYR A 134 -6.85 -12.45 -9.04
N ASN A 135 -6.34 -13.56 -8.52
CA ASN A 135 -7.07 -14.43 -7.61
C ASN A 135 -6.66 -14.12 -6.18
N ILE A 136 -7.61 -13.81 -5.29
CA ILE A 136 -7.33 -13.58 -3.87
C ILE A 136 -8.60 -13.86 -3.05
N ASN A 137 -8.45 -14.48 -1.88
CA ASN A 137 -9.56 -14.81 -0.98
C ASN A 137 -10.68 -15.63 -1.67
N GLY A 138 -10.32 -16.52 -2.58
CA GLY A 138 -11.27 -17.31 -3.38
C GLY A 138 -12.01 -16.54 -4.48
N PHE A 139 -11.75 -15.23 -4.67
CA PHE A 139 -12.32 -14.41 -5.73
C PHE A 139 -11.34 -14.24 -6.89
N LYS A 140 -11.88 -14.16 -8.11
CA LYS A 140 -11.12 -13.80 -9.32
C LYS A 140 -11.55 -12.41 -9.77
N PHE A 141 -10.69 -11.43 -9.52
CA PHE A 141 -10.86 -10.07 -9.99
C PHE A 141 -10.33 -9.93 -11.41
N ARG A 142 -11.00 -9.15 -12.25
CA ARG A 142 -10.62 -8.92 -13.65
C ARG A 142 -10.60 -7.44 -13.97
N VAL A 143 -9.76 -7.05 -14.93
CA VAL A 143 -9.85 -5.72 -15.54
C VAL A 143 -11.15 -5.59 -16.32
N LEU A 144 -11.70 -4.38 -16.40
CA LEU A 144 -13.00 -4.10 -17.03
C LEU A 144 -13.14 -4.69 -18.43
N SER A 145 -12.10 -4.60 -19.26
CA SER A 145 -12.11 -5.13 -20.63
C SER A 145 -12.25 -6.65 -20.71
N ARG A 146 -11.85 -7.39 -19.67
CA ARG A 146 -12.00 -8.85 -19.58
C ARG A 146 -13.34 -9.27 -18.98
N ASP A 147 -13.97 -8.38 -18.24
CA ASP A 147 -15.22 -8.62 -17.52
C ASP A 147 -16.45 -8.23 -18.36
N GLN A 148 -16.25 -7.39 -19.38
CA GLN A 148 -17.29 -6.97 -20.30
C GLN A 148 -17.92 -8.18 -21.02
N GLY A 149 -19.25 -8.28 -20.97
CA GLY A 149 -20.02 -9.36 -21.60
C GLY A 149 -20.05 -10.67 -20.81
N LEU A 150 -19.40 -10.75 -19.64
CA LEU A 150 -19.51 -11.91 -18.76
C LEU A 150 -20.81 -11.86 -17.93
N LYS A 151 -21.34 -13.04 -17.61
CA LYS A 151 -22.53 -13.20 -16.75
C LYS A 151 -22.32 -12.71 -15.32
N THR A 152 -21.07 -12.78 -14.82
CA THR A 152 -20.71 -12.30 -13.48
C THR A 152 -19.58 -11.28 -13.58
N GLN A 153 -19.76 -10.14 -12.92
CA GLN A 153 -18.79 -9.05 -12.90
C GLN A 153 -18.04 -9.06 -11.56
N ASN A 154 -16.71 -9.12 -11.63
CA ASN A 154 -15.79 -9.00 -10.49
C ASN A 154 -14.67 -8.00 -10.83
N SER A 155 -15.04 -6.88 -11.45
CA SER A 155 -14.17 -5.76 -11.78
C SER A 155 -14.47 -4.56 -10.88
N GLY A 156 -13.56 -3.58 -10.82
CA GLY A 156 -13.78 -2.36 -10.03
C GLY A 156 -13.36 -2.47 -8.56
N VAL A 157 -12.15 -2.95 -8.30
CA VAL A 157 -11.55 -2.87 -6.95
C VAL A 157 -11.17 -1.42 -6.67
N PHE A 158 -11.65 -0.88 -5.56
CA PHE A 158 -11.27 0.42 -5.05
C PHE A 158 -10.64 0.30 -3.66
N LEU A 159 -9.87 1.31 -3.31
CA LEU A 159 -9.14 1.41 -2.05
C LEU A 159 -9.87 2.40 -1.14
N THR A 160 -10.21 2.01 0.07
CA THR A 160 -10.64 2.95 1.11
C THR A 160 -9.39 3.47 1.82
N SER A 161 -9.25 4.79 1.91
CA SER A 161 -8.12 5.42 2.59
C SER A 161 -8.62 6.27 3.75
N ASN A 162 -8.12 6.02 4.95
CA ASN A 162 -8.38 6.84 6.14
C ASN A 162 -7.49 8.10 6.17
N THR A 163 -7.30 8.75 5.02
CA THR A 163 -6.58 10.02 4.98
C THR A 163 -7.46 11.10 5.60
N SER A 164 -6.99 11.71 6.68
CA SER A 164 -7.63 12.89 7.26
C SER A 164 -7.53 14.05 6.26
N CYS A 165 -8.58 14.25 5.47
CA CYS A 165 -8.67 15.41 4.60
C CYS A 165 -8.89 16.64 5.48
N VAL A 166 -7.86 17.49 5.58
CA VAL A 166 -8.04 18.83 6.13
C VAL A 166 -8.53 19.68 4.97
N ALA A 167 -9.86 19.73 4.77
CA ALA A 167 -10.46 20.67 3.84
C ALA A 167 -10.08 22.09 4.26
N SER A 168 -9.54 22.88 3.32
CA SER A 168 -9.29 24.29 3.60
C SER A 168 -10.61 25.06 3.43
N SER A 169 -10.75 26.21 4.09
CA SER A 169 -11.90 27.09 3.86
C SER A 169 -12.00 27.64 2.43
N ALA A 170 -10.97 27.44 1.60
CA ALA A 170 -10.96 27.77 0.18
C ALA A 170 -11.62 26.68 -0.70
N ASP A 171 -11.86 25.48 -0.19
CA ASP A 171 -12.53 24.38 -0.90
C ASP A 171 -14.06 24.54 -0.85
N ARG A 172 -14.58 25.70 -1.26
CA ARG A 172 -16.01 25.89 -1.53
C ARG A 172 -16.33 25.46 -2.95
N SER A 173 -16.42 24.15 -3.16
CA SER A 173 -17.19 23.59 -4.26
C SER A 173 -17.98 22.38 -3.78
N ALA A 174 -18.89 22.63 -2.83
CA ALA A 174 -20.04 21.76 -2.62
C ALA A 174 -21.01 22.01 -3.78
N ARG A 175 -20.96 21.17 -4.81
CA ARG A 175 -22.14 20.97 -5.64
C ARG A 175 -23.13 20.20 -4.77
N GLN A 176 -24.22 20.86 -4.40
CA GLN A 176 -25.44 20.18 -3.98
C GLN A 176 -25.79 19.16 -5.06
N ALA A 177 -26.05 17.93 -4.63
CA ALA A 177 -26.83 16.98 -5.40
C ALA A 177 -28.09 16.73 -4.56
N ASP A 178 -29.23 17.05 -5.16
CA ASP A 178 -30.58 16.66 -4.70
C ASP A 178 -30.72 15.13 -4.63
#